data_AF-A0A370X5A2-F1
#
_entry.id   AF-A0A370X5A2-F1
#
_cell.length_a   1.000
_cell.length_b   1.000
_cell.length_c   1.000
_cell.angle_alpha   90.00
_cell.angle_beta   90.00
_cell.angle_gamma   90.00
#
_symmetry.space_group_name_H-M   'P 1'
#
loop_
_entity.id
_entity.type
_entity.pdbx_description
1 polymer ?
#
loop_
_entity_poly.entity_id
_entity_poly.type
_entity_poly.pdbx_seq_one_letter_code
_entity_poly.pdbx_strand_id
1 'polypeptide(L)'
;MKKRKPLIYQKDYTPERLKLMACFLSASEPLATRHAIDVLACGAWFEEVRLETRERTAYAVGKKIQPHTYKSARGDQAPHHHNLWSKYARGLIRPGDETVKAASRVAPQTEDILTTHAWLALDVSHPLQDKGNELLRALRLGVQQAVFNPNYIEFRRYVRRPTLGRTLKMLEVRADLDSVAAIVILLRESHEAGDRAKALTLGESLHNVLLMAAISTPLLCIRFELMLFFKYRIFPMASSEEIAFDLDPSVMCEQSRILSSIMLILEDATRIGFTHKGATGELRKIIEGDFGMDLQYGLMPRWALVKPAHESTEAARRLVANRGILRDWGLGVLRSGRVQQFVPDEVFDRMTQVDS
;
A
#
# COMPACT_ATOMS: atom_id res chain seq x y z
N MET A 1 36.40 4.10 -29.04
CA MET A 1 35.04 3.83 -28.50
C MET A 1 35.17 3.26 -27.08
N LYS A 2 34.76 4.01 -26.04
CA LYS A 2 34.71 3.48 -24.66
C LYS A 2 33.61 2.41 -24.60
N LYS A 3 33.98 1.16 -24.25
CA LYS A 3 33.03 0.08 -23.98
C LYS A 3 32.02 0.57 -22.93
N ARG A 4 30.74 0.67 -23.30
CA ARG A 4 29.65 0.92 -22.34
C ARG A 4 29.72 -0.19 -21.30
N LYS A 5 29.89 0.17 -20.02
CA LYS A 5 29.77 -0.78 -18.92
C LYS A 5 28.37 -1.42 -19.01
N PRO A 6 28.24 -2.75 -18.91
CA PRO A 6 26.94 -3.39 -18.92
C PRO A 6 26.07 -2.81 -17.81
N LEU A 7 24.78 -2.63 -18.08
CA LEU A 7 23.79 -2.23 -17.07
C LEU A 7 23.91 -3.21 -15.91
N ILE A 8 24.30 -2.69 -14.75
CA ILE A 8 24.59 -3.52 -13.59
C ILE A 8 23.24 -4.05 -13.06
N TYR A 9 23.10 -5.38 -12.99
CA TYR A 9 21.86 -6.08 -12.62
C TYR A 9 21.48 -5.85 -11.14
N GLN A 10 20.24 -5.42 -10.87
CA GLN A 10 19.63 -5.42 -9.54
C GLN A 10 18.79 -6.68 -9.40
N LYS A 11 19.02 -7.48 -8.36
CA LYS A 11 18.28 -8.73 -8.18
C LYS A 11 16.85 -8.44 -7.78
N ASP A 12 15.88 -9.00 -8.50
CA ASP A 12 14.47 -8.95 -8.12
C ASP A 12 14.16 -10.13 -7.16
N TYR A 13 13.44 -9.83 -6.09
CA TYR A 13 12.97 -10.81 -5.08
C TYR A 13 11.43 -10.91 -5.07
N THR A 14 10.76 -10.11 -5.88
CA THR A 14 9.29 -10.07 -6.01
C THR A 14 8.71 -11.42 -6.41
N PRO A 15 9.24 -12.16 -7.41
CA PRO A 15 8.66 -13.44 -7.82
C PRO A 15 8.59 -14.47 -6.67
N GLU A 16 9.65 -14.57 -5.88
CA GLU A 16 9.70 -15.50 -4.74
C GLU A 16 8.76 -15.08 -3.62
N ARG A 17 8.67 -13.78 -3.32
CA ARG A 17 7.71 -13.26 -2.32
C ARG A 17 6.27 -13.49 -2.77
N LEU A 18 5.95 -13.23 -4.04
CA LEU A 18 4.62 -13.49 -4.60
C LEU A 18 4.25 -14.97 -4.56
N LYS A 19 5.20 -15.88 -4.79
CA LYS A 19 4.97 -17.31 -4.63
C LYS A 19 4.56 -17.66 -3.19
N LEU A 20 5.26 -17.13 -2.20
CA LEU A 20 4.92 -17.33 -0.78
C LEU A 20 3.57 -16.71 -0.44
N MET A 21 3.32 -15.48 -0.90
CA MET A 21 2.04 -14.79 -0.72
C MET A 21 0.89 -15.61 -1.29
N ALA A 22 1.03 -16.14 -2.53
CA ALA A 22 0.00 -16.98 -3.13
C ALA A 22 -0.30 -18.23 -2.28
N CYS A 23 0.73 -18.91 -1.77
CA CYS A 23 0.56 -20.03 -0.85
C CYS A 23 -0.22 -19.65 0.41
N PHE A 24 0.17 -18.58 1.10
CA PHE A 24 -0.49 -18.15 2.34
C PHE A 24 -1.89 -17.57 2.11
N LEU A 25 -2.12 -16.88 1.01
CA LEU A 25 -3.43 -16.30 0.70
C LEU A 25 -4.47 -17.37 0.32
N SER A 26 -3.99 -18.50 -0.23
CA SER A 26 -4.83 -19.65 -0.60
C SER A 26 -5.05 -20.63 0.56
N ALA A 27 -4.22 -20.54 1.61
CA ALA A 27 -4.33 -21.41 2.77
C ALA A 27 -5.46 -20.94 3.71
N SER A 28 -6.22 -21.91 4.23
CA SER A 28 -7.25 -21.70 5.27
C SER A 28 -6.68 -21.78 6.68
N GLU A 29 -5.36 -21.94 6.83
CA GLU A 29 -4.71 -22.09 8.13
C GLU A 29 -4.79 -20.78 8.95
N PRO A 30 -5.01 -20.85 10.28
CA PRO A 30 -5.16 -19.65 11.12
C PRO A 30 -3.98 -18.67 11.05
N LEU A 31 -2.76 -19.20 10.87
CA LEU A 31 -1.52 -18.42 10.82
C LEU A 31 -1.17 -17.91 9.42
N ALA A 32 -1.92 -18.27 8.39
CA ALA A 32 -1.56 -17.93 7.02
C ALA A 32 -1.53 -16.41 6.78
N THR A 33 -2.51 -15.66 7.31
CA THR A 33 -2.52 -14.19 7.26
C THR A 33 -1.28 -13.61 7.97
N ARG A 34 -0.93 -14.15 9.13
CA ARG A 34 0.24 -13.71 9.89
C ARG A 34 1.54 -13.92 9.11
N HIS A 35 1.70 -15.10 8.49
CA HIS A 35 2.86 -15.38 7.66
C HIS A 35 2.92 -14.49 6.41
N ALA A 36 1.78 -14.20 5.78
CA ALA A 36 1.72 -13.23 4.69
C ALA A 36 2.17 -11.82 5.13
N ILE A 37 1.75 -11.38 6.33
CA ILE A 37 2.20 -10.11 6.92
C ILE A 37 3.71 -10.15 7.20
N ASP A 38 4.25 -11.25 7.70
CA ASP A 38 5.70 -11.38 7.92
C ASP A 38 6.48 -11.31 6.60
N VAL A 39 5.96 -11.86 5.50
CA VAL A 39 6.56 -11.70 4.16
C VAL A 39 6.61 -10.23 3.76
N LEU A 40 5.51 -9.48 3.95
CA LEU A 40 5.44 -8.05 3.66
C LEU A 40 6.42 -7.25 4.53
N ALA A 41 6.38 -7.45 5.85
CA ALA A 41 7.22 -6.71 6.79
C ALA A 41 8.71 -6.96 6.54
N CYS A 42 9.10 -8.23 6.36
CA CYS A 42 10.48 -8.60 6.05
C CYS A 42 10.93 -8.08 4.68
N GLY A 43 10.04 -8.14 3.68
CA GLY A 43 10.29 -7.61 2.36
C GLY A 43 10.53 -6.10 2.37
N ALA A 44 9.65 -5.33 3.01
CA ALA A 44 9.78 -3.88 3.15
C ALA A 44 11.07 -3.50 3.88
N TRP A 45 11.35 -4.17 5.00
CA TRP A 45 12.56 -3.94 5.77
C TRP A 45 13.83 -4.23 4.98
N PHE A 46 13.91 -5.41 4.35
CA PHE A 46 15.08 -5.78 3.56
C PHE A 46 15.32 -4.81 2.42
N GLU A 47 14.25 -4.38 1.74
CA GLU A 47 14.33 -3.44 0.63
C GLU A 47 14.80 -2.06 1.10
N GLU A 48 14.32 -1.56 2.23
CA GLU A 48 14.83 -0.30 2.79
C GLU A 48 16.32 -0.42 3.14
N VAL A 49 16.71 -1.50 3.83
CA VAL A 49 18.12 -1.75 4.15
C VAL A 49 18.96 -1.81 2.88
N ARG A 50 18.45 -2.45 1.82
CA ARG A 50 19.12 -2.54 0.52
C ARG A 50 19.29 -1.18 -0.16
N LEU A 51 18.25 -0.34 -0.13
CA LEU A 51 18.27 1.02 -0.68
C LEU A 51 19.27 1.91 0.06
N GLU A 52 19.18 1.94 1.39
CA GLU A 52 20.06 2.75 2.24
C GLU A 52 21.53 2.32 2.12
N THR A 53 21.78 1.02 2.03
CA THR A 53 23.13 0.50 1.80
C THR A 53 23.61 0.63 0.35
N ARG A 54 22.72 0.95 -0.61
CA ARG A 54 22.97 1.00 -2.06
C ARG A 54 23.51 -0.30 -2.64
N GLU A 55 23.15 -1.42 -2.02
CA GLU A 55 23.57 -2.75 -2.45
C GLU A 55 22.53 -3.39 -3.38
N ARG A 56 22.97 -4.30 -4.25
CA ARG A 56 22.11 -4.86 -5.31
C ARG A 56 21.59 -6.26 -5.02
N THR A 57 22.23 -6.95 -4.09
CA THR A 57 21.96 -8.35 -3.76
C THR A 57 21.96 -8.52 -2.26
N ALA A 58 21.17 -9.46 -1.76
CA ALA A 58 21.16 -9.84 -0.35
C ALA A 58 22.53 -10.30 0.16
N TYR A 59 23.35 -10.90 -0.71
CA TYR A 59 24.72 -11.26 -0.36
C TYR A 59 25.55 -10.01 -0.04
N ALA A 60 25.48 -8.98 -0.90
CA ALA A 60 26.23 -7.74 -0.70
C ALA A 60 25.73 -6.95 0.52
N VAL A 61 24.40 -6.88 0.71
CA VAL A 61 23.79 -6.32 1.93
C VAL A 61 24.35 -7.01 3.17
N GLY A 62 24.29 -8.34 3.22
CA GLY A 62 24.74 -9.09 4.38
C GLY A 62 26.24 -8.96 4.63
N LYS A 63 27.07 -8.97 3.58
CA LYS A 63 28.51 -8.74 3.70
C LYS A 63 28.84 -7.36 4.28
N LYS A 64 28.02 -6.35 3.98
CA LYS A 64 28.19 -5.00 4.50
C LYS A 64 27.76 -4.86 5.95
N ILE A 65 26.66 -5.51 6.34
CA ILE A 65 26.06 -5.38 7.67
C ILE A 65 26.71 -6.32 8.70
N GLN A 66 27.01 -7.55 8.29
CA GLN A 66 27.61 -8.58 9.15
C GLN A 66 28.82 -9.22 8.45
N PRO A 67 29.89 -8.46 8.14
CA PRO A 67 31.04 -8.98 7.39
C PRO A 67 31.69 -10.22 8.02
N HIS A 68 31.64 -10.33 9.36
CA HIS A 68 32.20 -11.45 10.11
C HIS A 68 31.50 -12.79 9.84
N THR A 69 30.27 -12.81 9.31
CA THR A 69 29.57 -14.04 8.89
C THR A 69 29.96 -14.50 7.49
N TYR A 70 30.82 -13.74 6.80
CA TYR A 70 31.30 -14.02 5.45
C TYR A 70 32.81 -14.25 5.50
N LYS A 71 33.23 -15.49 5.78
CA LYS A 71 34.65 -15.86 5.76
C LYS A 71 35.04 -16.33 4.37
N SER A 72 36.14 -15.78 3.85
CA SER A 72 36.83 -16.37 2.69
C SER A 72 37.35 -17.76 3.05
N ALA A 73 37.36 -18.69 2.11
CA ALA A 73 38.02 -19.98 2.28
C ALA A 73 39.47 -19.74 2.75
N ARG A 74 39.89 -20.38 3.84
CA ARG A 74 41.29 -20.46 4.27
C ARG A 74 41.69 -21.93 4.15
N GLY A 75 42.60 -22.23 3.22
CA GLY A 75 43.00 -23.62 2.91
C GLY A 75 41.86 -24.44 2.32
N ASP A 76 41.76 -25.73 2.70
CA ASP A 76 40.76 -26.70 2.22
C ASP A 76 39.34 -26.52 2.80
N GLN A 77 39.12 -25.49 3.63
CA GLN A 77 37.78 -25.23 4.18
C GLN A 77 36.92 -24.45 3.20
N ALA A 78 35.81 -25.07 2.79
CA ALA A 78 34.79 -24.44 1.96
C ALA A 78 34.29 -23.12 2.58
N PRO A 79 34.00 -22.09 1.76
CA PRO A 79 33.55 -20.79 2.25
C PRO A 79 32.18 -20.92 2.95
N HIS A 80 32.17 -20.76 4.27
CA HIS A 80 30.94 -20.78 5.05
C HIS A 80 30.28 -19.40 5.00
N HIS A 81 29.15 -19.29 4.29
CA HIS A 81 28.31 -18.11 4.29
C HIS A 81 26.88 -18.52 4.59
N HIS A 82 26.28 -17.87 5.59
CA HIS A 82 24.88 -18.13 5.91
C HIS A 82 23.98 -17.46 4.87
N ASN A 83 23.16 -18.25 4.18
CA ASN A 83 22.17 -17.79 3.20
C ASN A 83 20.98 -17.02 3.85
N LEU A 84 21.16 -16.48 5.06
CA LEU A 84 20.12 -15.83 5.87
C LEU A 84 19.59 -14.56 5.19
N TRP A 85 20.48 -13.71 4.67
CA TRP A 85 20.07 -12.47 3.99
C TRP A 85 19.20 -12.72 2.77
N SER A 86 19.45 -13.80 2.01
CA SER A 86 18.57 -14.20 0.91
C SER A 86 17.22 -14.74 1.41
N LYS A 87 17.19 -15.38 2.59
CA LYS A 87 15.93 -15.79 3.22
C LYS A 87 15.13 -14.58 3.72
N TYR A 88 15.79 -13.57 4.31
CA TYR A 88 15.15 -12.30 4.69
C TYR A 88 14.58 -11.57 3.48
N ALA A 89 15.36 -11.44 2.40
CA ALA A 89 14.93 -10.80 1.15
C ALA A 89 13.68 -11.43 0.54
N ARG A 90 13.57 -12.77 0.66
CA ARG A 90 12.41 -13.54 0.20
C ARG A 90 11.26 -13.57 1.20
N GLY A 91 11.42 -13.03 2.42
CA GLY A 91 10.40 -13.11 3.47
C GLY A 91 10.22 -14.52 4.06
N LEU A 92 11.18 -15.43 3.88
CA LEU A 92 11.09 -16.81 4.37
C LEU A 92 11.26 -16.92 5.88
N ILE A 93 12.04 -16.01 6.47
CA ILE A 93 12.28 -15.95 7.91
C ILE A 93 12.33 -14.48 8.32
N ARG A 94 11.94 -14.20 9.56
CA ARG A 94 12.08 -12.87 10.16
C ARG A 94 13.50 -12.70 10.71
N PRO A 95 14.15 -11.54 10.53
CA PRO A 95 15.44 -11.29 11.17
C PRO A 95 15.25 -11.20 12.69
N GLY A 96 16.21 -11.74 13.44
CA GLY A 96 16.27 -11.59 14.90
C GLY A 96 16.85 -10.23 15.30
N ASP A 97 16.67 -9.88 16.57
CA ASP A 97 17.03 -8.57 17.13
C ASP A 97 18.49 -8.17 16.88
N GLU A 98 19.42 -9.11 16.96
CA GLU A 98 20.84 -8.84 16.68
C GLU A 98 21.08 -8.39 15.24
N THR A 99 20.42 -9.06 14.28
CA THR A 99 20.51 -8.71 12.85
C THR A 99 19.84 -7.36 12.58
N VAL A 100 18.68 -7.11 13.20
CA VAL A 100 17.98 -5.82 13.07
C VAL A 100 18.83 -4.69 13.62
N LYS A 101 19.39 -4.84 14.83
CA LYS A 101 20.29 -3.84 15.43
C LYS A 101 21.56 -3.64 14.60
N ALA A 102 22.12 -4.70 14.03
CA ALA A 102 23.27 -4.59 13.14
C ALA A 102 22.93 -3.78 11.87
N ALA A 103 21.75 -4.02 11.27
CA ALA A 103 21.26 -3.27 10.14
C ALA A 103 21.02 -1.79 10.49
N SER A 104 20.37 -1.49 11.62
CA SER A 104 20.09 -0.12 12.09
C SER A 104 21.36 0.72 12.28
N ARG A 105 22.50 0.10 12.61
CA ARG A 105 23.79 0.82 12.72
C ARG A 105 24.34 1.30 11.37
N VAL A 106 24.02 0.59 10.29
CA VAL A 106 24.49 0.88 8.92
C VAL A 106 23.45 1.66 8.13
N ALA A 107 22.18 1.36 8.34
CA ALA A 107 21.00 1.98 7.74
C ALA A 107 20.05 2.41 8.87
N PRO A 108 20.21 3.65 9.40
CA PRO A 108 19.44 4.14 10.53
C PRO A 108 17.92 4.02 10.32
N GLN A 109 17.19 3.79 11.41
CA GLN A 109 15.72 3.76 11.46
C GLN A 109 15.04 2.67 10.62
N THR A 110 15.79 1.74 10.02
CA THR A 110 15.20 0.60 9.30
C THR A 110 14.42 -0.35 10.22
N GLU A 111 14.79 -0.44 11.51
CA GLU A 111 14.07 -1.26 12.49
C GLU A 111 12.60 -0.89 12.67
N ASP A 112 12.26 0.40 12.56
CA ASP A 112 10.89 0.90 12.68
C ASP A 112 9.94 0.23 11.69
N ILE A 113 10.46 -0.14 10.51
CA ILE A 113 9.68 -0.83 9.48
C ILE A 113 9.24 -2.21 9.97
N LEU A 114 10.06 -2.93 10.75
CA LEU A 114 9.66 -4.25 11.27
C LEU A 114 8.80 -4.17 12.52
N THR A 115 9.07 -3.18 13.37
CA THR A 115 8.51 -3.10 14.73
C THR A 115 7.24 -2.27 14.81
N THR A 116 6.83 -1.58 13.74
CA THR A 116 5.58 -0.82 13.73
C THR A 116 4.36 -1.69 14.05
N HIS A 117 3.46 -1.14 14.88
CA HIS A 117 2.17 -1.73 15.20
C HIS A 117 1.22 -1.78 14.00
N ALA A 118 1.55 -1.08 12.91
CA ALA A 118 0.75 -1.12 11.69
C ALA A 118 0.62 -2.54 11.13
N TRP A 119 1.65 -3.39 11.23
CA TRP A 119 1.55 -4.79 10.80
C TRP A 119 0.57 -5.62 11.63
N LEU A 120 0.44 -5.32 12.93
CA LEU A 120 -0.55 -5.99 13.79
C LEU A 120 -1.97 -5.61 13.40
N ALA A 121 -2.19 -4.36 12.98
CA ALA A 121 -3.50 -3.88 12.53
C ALA A 121 -3.99 -4.58 11.25
N LEU A 122 -3.07 -4.99 10.39
CA LEU A 122 -3.38 -5.74 9.15
C LEU A 122 -3.74 -7.21 9.41
N ASP A 123 -3.52 -7.71 10.61
CA ASP A 123 -3.90 -9.08 10.97
C ASP A 123 -5.41 -9.18 11.18
N VAL A 124 -6.07 -9.72 10.16
CA VAL A 124 -7.52 -9.94 10.08
C VAL A 124 -7.91 -11.39 10.39
N SER A 125 -6.99 -12.22 10.90
CA SER A 125 -7.31 -13.60 11.27
C SER A 125 -8.33 -13.70 12.41
N HIS A 126 -8.54 -12.63 13.17
CA HIS A 126 -9.45 -12.58 14.30
C HIS A 126 -10.34 -11.32 14.26
N PRO A 127 -11.57 -11.39 14.80
CA PRO A 127 -12.39 -10.21 15.03
C PRO A 127 -11.65 -9.15 15.85
N LEU A 128 -11.87 -7.88 15.51
CA LEU A 128 -11.28 -6.73 16.17
C LEU A 128 -11.86 -6.52 17.57
N GLN A 129 -13.19 -6.68 17.71
CA GLN A 129 -13.90 -6.45 18.99
C GLN A 129 -13.56 -5.06 19.56
N ASP A 130 -13.37 -4.94 20.87
CA ASP A 130 -13.11 -3.68 21.56
C ASP A 130 -11.65 -3.18 21.45
N LYS A 131 -10.79 -3.89 20.70
CA LYS A 131 -9.35 -3.59 20.58
C LYS A 131 -9.03 -2.47 19.59
N GLY A 132 -10.02 -1.97 18.84
CA GLY A 132 -9.81 -0.93 17.82
C GLY A 132 -9.18 0.35 18.37
N ASN A 133 -9.60 0.79 19.55
CA ASN A 133 -8.99 1.96 20.22
C ASN A 133 -7.55 1.69 20.67
N GLU A 134 -7.28 0.50 21.22
CA GLU A 134 -5.94 0.12 21.66
C GLU A 134 -4.94 0.12 20.50
N LEU A 135 -5.30 -0.53 19.38
CA LEU A 135 -4.46 -0.58 18.19
C LEU A 135 -4.21 0.83 17.62
N LEU A 136 -5.25 1.67 17.54
CA LEU A 136 -5.12 3.04 17.05
C LEU A 136 -4.25 3.93 17.95
N ARG A 137 -4.17 3.64 19.26
CA ARG A 137 -3.28 4.31 20.21
C ARG A 137 -1.83 3.85 20.09
N ALA A 138 -1.58 2.67 19.53
CA ALA A 138 -0.24 2.12 19.33
C ALA A 138 0.44 2.62 18.04
N LEU A 139 -0.32 3.23 17.12
CA LEU A 139 0.21 3.85 15.90
C LEU A 139 0.93 5.18 16.21
N ARG A 140 1.72 5.69 15.26
CA ARG A 140 2.47 6.94 15.41
C ARG A 140 1.58 8.14 15.75
N LEU A 141 2.15 9.10 16.49
CA LEU A 141 1.44 10.27 17.01
C LEU A 141 0.65 11.03 15.93
N GLY A 142 1.20 11.19 14.72
CA GLY A 142 0.51 11.89 13.64
C GLY A 142 -0.78 11.20 13.19
N VAL A 143 -0.83 9.87 13.26
CA VAL A 143 -2.05 9.09 13.01
C VAL A 143 -3.01 9.16 14.19
N GLN A 144 -2.48 9.16 15.43
CA GLN A 144 -3.31 9.40 16.62
C GLN A 144 -3.99 10.77 16.55
N GLN A 145 -3.28 11.83 16.13
CA GLN A 145 -3.83 13.16 15.94
C GLN A 145 -4.84 13.25 14.79
N ALA A 146 -4.73 12.37 13.80
CA ALA A 146 -5.72 12.27 12.73
C ALA A 146 -7.04 11.65 13.21
N VAL A 147 -6.98 10.61 14.05
CA VAL A 147 -8.16 9.82 14.45
C VAL A 147 -8.79 10.31 15.76
N PHE A 148 -7.98 10.77 16.71
CA PHE A 148 -8.42 11.27 17.99
C PHE A 148 -8.42 12.80 18.02
N ASN A 149 -9.23 13.37 18.90
CA ASN A 149 -9.27 14.80 19.11
C ASN A 149 -8.01 15.25 19.89
N PRO A 150 -7.16 16.11 19.32
CA PRO A 150 -5.85 16.47 19.87
C PRO A 150 -5.96 17.16 21.23
N ASN A 151 -7.05 17.91 21.46
CA ASN A 151 -7.32 18.58 22.72
C ASN A 151 -7.41 17.60 23.90
N TYR A 152 -7.74 16.33 23.65
CA TYR A 152 -7.80 15.30 24.69
C TYR A 152 -6.50 14.50 24.80
N ILE A 153 -5.73 14.38 23.72
CA ILE A 153 -4.47 13.63 23.68
C ILE A 153 -3.46 14.23 24.67
N GLU A 154 -3.41 15.56 24.77
CA GLU A 154 -2.56 16.28 25.74
C GLU A 154 -2.82 15.84 27.19
N PHE A 155 -4.06 15.48 27.50
CA PHE A 155 -4.48 14.96 28.81
C PHE A 155 -4.47 13.43 28.89
N ARG A 156 -3.79 12.74 27.95
CA ARG A 156 -3.77 11.27 27.81
C ARG A 156 -5.16 10.64 27.68
N ARG A 157 -6.13 11.40 27.18
CA ARG A 157 -7.50 10.95 26.89
C ARG A 157 -7.64 10.76 25.38
N TYR A 158 -8.26 9.65 24.98
CA TYR A 158 -8.38 9.28 23.58
C TYR A 158 -9.85 9.29 23.17
N VAL A 159 -10.31 10.44 22.70
CA VAL A 159 -11.69 10.63 22.23
C VAL A 159 -11.66 10.66 20.71
N ARG A 160 -12.43 9.78 20.06
CA ARG A 160 -12.57 9.72 18.59
C ARG A 160 -13.05 11.08 18.06
N ARG A 161 -12.54 11.47 16.89
CA ARG A 161 -13.13 12.61 16.17
C ARG A 161 -14.55 12.26 15.71
N PRO A 162 -15.48 13.24 15.73
CA PRO A 162 -16.86 12.98 15.33
C PRO A 162 -17.03 12.81 13.81
N THR A 163 -16.20 13.48 13.01
CA THR A 163 -16.36 13.54 11.55
C THR A 163 -15.38 12.61 10.85
N LEU A 164 -15.89 11.55 10.23
CA LEU A 164 -15.08 10.60 9.45
C LEU A 164 -14.32 11.30 8.31
N GLY A 165 -14.97 12.18 7.54
CA GLY A 165 -14.33 12.85 6.41
C GLY A 165 -13.07 13.65 6.79
N ARG A 166 -13.08 14.31 7.97
CA ARG A 166 -11.89 15.01 8.48
C ARG A 166 -10.79 14.03 8.87
N THR A 167 -11.15 12.92 9.52
CA THR A 167 -10.20 11.85 9.86
C THR A 167 -9.54 11.29 8.61
N LEU A 168 -10.32 10.93 7.59
CA LEU A 168 -9.80 10.37 6.33
C LEU A 168 -8.89 11.35 5.61
N LYS A 169 -9.30 12.62 5.47
CA LYS A 169 -8.45 13.67 4.88
C LYS A 169 -7.10 13.78 5.59
N MET A 170 -7.08 13.73 6.92
CA MET A 170 -5.82 13.80 7.68
C MET A 170 -4.95 12.55 7.50
N LEU A 171 -5.55 11.37 7.38
CA LEU A 171 -4.82 10.12 7.11
C LEU A 171 -4.26 10.09 5.68
N GLU A 172 -5.03 10.57 4.69
CA GLU A 172 -4.66 10.68 3.28
C GLU A 172 -3.51 11.65 3.04
N VAL A 173 -3.45 12.77 3.77
CA VAL A 173 -2.35 13.73 3.68
C VAL A 173 -1.03 13.16 4.21
N ARG A 174 -1.07 12.07 4.98
CA ARG A 174 0.15 11.40 5.48
C ARG A 174 0.55 10.21 4.60
N ALA A 175 -0.46 9.41 4.22
CA ALA A 175 -0.34 8.17 3.47
C ALA A 175 0.91 7.32 3.75
N ASP A 176 1.19 7.10 5.03
CA ASP A 176 2.20 6.15 5.49
C ASP A 176 1.55 4.79 5.84
N LEU A 177 2.37 3.79 6.19
CA LEU A 177 1.87 2.47 6.59
C LEU A 177 0.95 2.54 7.82
N ASP A 178 1.20 3.48 8.73
CA ASP A 178 0.35 3.68 9.90
C ASP A 178 -1.02 4.28 9.50
N SER A 179 -1.07 5.19 8.51
CA SER A 179 -2.34 5.66 7.93
C SER A 179 -3.11 4.52 7.28
N VAL A 180 -2.44 3.65 6.52
CA VAL A 180 -3.05 2.44 5.96
C VAL A 180 -3.65 1.59 7.07
N ALA A 181 -2.86 1.28 8.11
CA ALA A 181 -3.31 0.50 9.26
C ALA A 181 -4.51 1.13 9.98
N ALA A 182 -4.49 2.45 10.18
CA ALA A 182 -5.60 3.16 10.81
C ALA A 182 -6.91 3.01 10.02
N ILE A 183 -6.86 3.17 8.70
CA ILE A 183 -8.05 2.98 7.85
C ILE A 183 -8.51 1.53 7.89
N VAL A 184 -7.59 0.55 7.92
CA VAL A 184 -7.95 -0.87 8.08
C VAL A 184 -8.65 -1.14 9.42
N ILE A 185 -8.20 -0.54 10.53
CA ILE A 185 -8.87 -0.69 11.82
C ILE A 185 -10.29 -0.11 11.75
N LEU A 186 -10.45 1.11 11.22
CA LEU A 186 -11.77 1.74 11.06
C LEU A 186 -12.69 0.93 10.13
N LEU A 187 -12.12 0.30 9.09
CA LEU A 187 -12.84 -0.58 8.16
C LEU A 187 -13.35 -1.82 8.87
N ARG A 188 -12.50 -2.47 9.68
CA ARG A 188 -12.88 -3.63 10.50
C ARG A 188 -13.99 -3.28 11.49
N GLU A 189 -13.86 -2.16 12.22
CA GLU A 189 -14.92 -1.66 13.12
C GLU A 189 -16.24 -1.49 12.38
N SER A 190 -16.22 -0.88 11.19
CA SER A 190 -17.43 -0.63 10.39
C SER A 190 -18.01 -1.92 9.80
N HIS A 191 -17.16 -2.84 9.38
CA HIS A 191 -17.57 -4.15 8.88
C HIS A 191 -18.23 -5.01 9.97
N GLU A 192 -17.64 -5.05 11.17
CA GLU A 192 -18.18 -5.77 12.33
C GLU A 192 -19.48 -5.15 12.84
N ALA A 193 -19.63 -3.83 12.76
CA ALA A 193 -20.87 -3.12 13.09
C ALA A 193 -21.95 -3.23 11.99
N GLY A 194 -21.64 -3.81 10.83
CA GLY A 194 -22.57 -3.89 9.70
C GLY A 194 -22.80 -2.57 8.96
N ASP A 195 -22.01 -1.53 9.22
CA ASP A 195 -22.10 -0.22 8.55
C ASP A 195 -21.44 -0.27 7.16
N ARG A 196 -22.19 -0.77 6.19
CA ARG A 196 -21.73 -1.00 4.81
C ARG A 196 -21.40 0.28 4.05
N ALA A 197 -22.18 1.35 4.27
CA ALA A 197 -21.95 2.64 3.63
C ALA A 197 -20.60 3.22 4.06
N LYS A 198 -20.34 3.19 5.37
CA LYS A 198 -19.05 3.62 5.93
C LYS A 198 -17.90 2.74 5.47
N ALA A 199 -18.11 1.42 5.38
CA ALA A 199 -17.10 0.48 4.88
C ALA A 199 -16.69 0.78 3.43
N LEU A 200 -17.64 1.14 2.55
CA LEU A 200 -17.34 1.54 1.17
C LEU A 200 -16.53 2.85 1.11
N THR A 201 -16.93 3.88 1.88
CA THR A 201 -16.16 5.13 1.98
C THR A 201 -14.74 4.90 2.49
N LEU A 202 -14.58 4.03 3.49
CA LEU A 202 -13.27 3.63 4.01
C LEU A 202 -12.46 2.88 2.96
N GLY A 203 -13.08 2.02 2.14
CA GLY A 203 -12.43 1.34 1.04
C GLY A 203 -11.89 2.28 -0.04
N GLU A 204 -12.66 3.31 -0.42
CA GLU A 204 -12.20 4.34 -1.37
C GLU A 204 -10.96 5.08 -0.84
N SER A 205 -11.04 5.54 0.41
CA SER A 205 -9.91 6.23 1.05
C SER A 205 -8.71 5.28 1.20
N LEU A 206 -8.93 4.02 1.58
CA LEU A 206 -7.88 3.01 1.70
C LEU A 206 -7.16 2.79 0.38
N HIS A 207 -7.89 2.71 -0.73
CA HIS A 207 -7.31 2.58 -2.07
C HIS A 207 -6.37 3.75 -2.37
N ASN A 208 -6.83 4.98 -2.15
CA ASN A 208 -6.06 6.19 -2.43
C ASN A 208 -4.79 6.26 -1.56
N VAL A 209 -4.95 6.00 -0.26
CA VAL A 209 -3.82 5.93 0.69
C VAL A 209 -2.83 4.85 0.27
N LEU A 210 -3.30 3.68 -0.17
CA LEU A 210 -2.42 2.61 -0.60
C LEU A 210 -1.61 2.98 -1.84
N LEU A 211 -2.22 3.64 -2.84
CA LEU A 211 -1.52 4.15 -4.01
C LEU A 211 -0.45 5.18 -3.65
N MET A 212 -0.80 6.16 -2.79
CA MET A 212 0.12 7.20 -2.34
C MET A 212 1.26 6.63 -1.49
N ALA A 213 0.95 5.72 -0.56
CA ALA A 213 1.94 5.08 0.31
C ALA A 213 2.91 4.22 -0.50
N ALA A 214 2.42 3.54 -1.54
CA ALA A 214 3.22 2.71 -2.43
C ALA A 214 4.19 3.50 -3.32
N ILE A 215 4.19 4.84 -3.30
CA ILE A 215 5.16 5.66 -4.03
C ILE A 215 5.99 6.59 -3.15
N SER A 216 5.46 6.97 -1.97
CA SER A 216 6.08 7.93 -1.05
C SER A 216 6.84 7.28 0.11
N THR A 217 6.77 5.95 0.24
CA THR A 217 7.36 5.20 1.35
C THR A 217 8.13 3.97 0.86
N PRO A 218 8.88 3.27 1.74
CA PRO A 218 9.56 2.02 1.40
C PRO A 218 8.63 0.91 0.88
N LEU A 219 7.30 1.07 1.03
CA LEU A 219 6.31 0.17 0.47
C LEU A 219 6.37 0.07 -1.06
N LEU A 220 6.97 1.05 -1.76
CA LEU A 220 7.20 0.99 -3.21
C LEU A 220 7.89 -0.29 -3.66
N CYS A 221 8.83 -0.80 -2.86
CA CYS A 221 9.61 -1.99 -3.17
C CYS A 221 8.88 -3.31 -2.96
N ILE A 222 7.69 -3.26 -2.35
CA ILE A 222 6.82 -4.42 -2.10
C ILE A 222 5.38 -4.19 -2.58
N ARG A 223 5.16 -3.17 -3.43
CA ARG A 223 3.81 -2.72 -3.79
C ARG A 223 2.94 -3.82 -4.38
N PHE A 224 3.52 -4.76 -5.13
CA PHE A 224 2.74 -5.83 -5.77
C PHE A 224 2.26 -6.84 -4.71
N GLU A 225 3.16 -7.28 -3.85
CA GLU A 225 2.86 -8.15 -2.72
C GLU A 225 1.81 -7.52 -1.80
N LEU A 226 1.97 -6.22 -1.53
CA LEU A 226 1.05 -5.45 -0.71
C LEU A 226 -0.34 -5.37 -1.36
N MET A 227 -0.44 -4.96 -2.62
CA MET A 227 -1.73 -4.89 -3.34
C MET A 227 -2.41 -6.27 -3.42
N LEU A 228 -1.63 -7.33 -3.60
CA LEU A 228 -2.14 -8.70 -3.58
C LEU A 228 -2.74 -9.06 -2.22
N PHE A 229 -2.03 -8.77 -1.13
CA PHE A 229 -2.55 -8.98 0.23
C PHE A 229 -3.85 -8.22 0.47
N PHE A 230 -3.88 -6.93 0.11
CA PHE A 230 -5.04 -6.07 0.30
C PHE A 230 -6.25 -6.57 -0.47
N LYS A 231 -6.06 -6.98 -1.74
CA LYS A 231 -7.13 -7.57 -2.56
C LYS A 231 -7.80 -8.76 -1.86
N TYR A 232 -7.02 -9.68 -1.30
CA TYR A 232 -7.56 -10.95 -0.81
C TYR A 232 -7.94 -10.96 0.67
N ARG A 233 -7.38 -10.06 1.50
CA ARG A 233 -7.60 -10.07 2.94
C ARG A 233 -8.31 -8.83 3.48
N ILE A 234 -8.20 -7.68 2.81
CA ILE A 234 -8.68 -6.41 3.37
C ILE A 234 -9.90 -5.87 2.62
N PHE A 235 -9.78 -5.67 1.30
CA PHE A 235 -10.86 -5.11 0.48
C PHE A 235 -12.17 -5.91 0.46
N PRO A 236 -12.21 -7.24 0.69
CA PRO A 236 -13.48 -7.94 0.83
C PRO A 236 -14.37 -7.38 1.94
N MET A 237 -13.80 -6.78 2.99
CA MET A 237 -14.56 -6.12 4.06
C MET A 237 -15.18 -4.80 3.63
N ALA A 238 -14.61 -4.14 2.62
CA ALA A 238 -15.07 -2.87 2.08
C ALA A 238 -16.12 -3.10 0.98
N SER A 239 -17.21 -3.77 1.35
CA SER A 239 -18.28 -4.14 0.43
C SER A 239 -19.65 -3.85 1.05
N SER A 240 -20.65 -3.69 0.20
CA SER A 240 -22.07 -3.78 0.55
C SER A 240 -22.66 -5.08 0.04
N GLU A 241 -23.96 -5.27 0.22
CA GLU A 241 -24.68 -6.44 -0.32
C GLU A 241 -24.71 -6.49 -1.85
N GLU A 242 -24.50 -5.34 -2.49
CA GLU A 242 -24.64 -5.19 -3.94
C GLU A 242 -23.33 -4.88 -4.64
N ILE A 243 -22.39 -4.22 -3.95
CA ILE A 243 -21.21 -3.65 -4.58
C ILE A 243 -19.96 -3.93 -3.76
N ALA A 244 -18.87 -4.26 -4.46
CA ALA A 244 -17.56 -4.46 -3.89
C ALA A 244 -16.48 -3.86 -4.79
N PHE A 245 -15.27 -3.75 -4.26
CA PHE A 245 -14.10 -3.41 -5.05
C PHE A 245 -13.59 -4.63 -5.82
N ASP A 246 -13.38 -4.47 -7.14
CA ASP A 246 -12.77 -5.48 -8.01
C ASP A 246 -11.36 -5.05 -8.37
N LEU A 247 -10.45 -5.25 -7.43
CA LEU A 247 -9.08 -4.77 -7.58
C LEU A 247 -8.23 -5.80 -8.33
N ASP A 248 -7.45 -5.32 -9.29
CA ASP A 248 -6.39 -6.08 -9.94
C ASP A 248 -5.03 -5.54 -9.47
N PRO A 249 -4.18 -6.34 -8.79
CA PRO A 249 -2.89 -5.88 -8.30
C PRO A 249 -1.97 -5.37 -9.40
N SER A 250 -2.07 -5.91 -10.62
CA SER A 250 -1.29 -5.44 -11.76
C SER A 250 -1.72 -4.04 -12.20
N VAL A 251 -3.02 -3.78 -12.23
CA VAL A 251 -3.58 -2.47 -12.59
C VAL A 251 -3.33 -1.45 -11.47
N MET A 252 -3.43 -1.83 -10.20
CA MET A 252 -3.05 -0.94 -9.10
C MET A 252 -1.56 -0.60 -9.14
N CYS A 253 -0.69 -1.57 -9.48
CA CYS A 253 0.73 -1.32 -9.68
C CYS A 253 0.96 -0.35 -10.86
N GLU A 254 0.21 -0.50 -11.95
CA GLU A 254 0.22 0.44 -13.07
C GLU A 254 -0.21 1.84 -12.63
N GLN A 255 -1.34 1.98 -11.94
CA GLN A 255 -1.82 3.25 -11.39
C GLN A 255 -0.78 3.91 -10.47
N SER A 256 -0.08 3.14 -9.63
CA SER A 256 1.01 3.68 -8.79
C SER A 256 2.19 4.21 -9.63
N ARG A 257 2.53 3.54 -10.74
CA ARG A 257 3.59 4.02 -11.64
C ARG A 257 3.16 5.29 -12.36
N ILE A 258 1.92 5.33 -12.85
CA ILE A 258 1.32 6.49 -13.49
C ILE A 258 1.34 7.68 -12.51
N LEU A 259 0.85 7.50 -11.29
CA LEU A 259 0.86 8.54 -10.25
C LEU A 259 2.29 9.03 -9.95
N SER A 260 3.26 8.12 -9.83
CA SER A 260 4.67 8.48 -9.61
C SER A 260 5.24 9.30 -10.77
N SER A 261 4.95 8.93 -12.02
CA SER A 261 5.39 9.68 -13.19
C SER A 261 4.76 11.07 -13.25
N ILE A 262 3.48 11.18 -12.93
CA ILE A 262 2.73 12.44 -12.98
C ILE A 262 3.20 13.38 -11.88
N MET A 263 3.48 12.85 -10.68
CA MET A 263 4.11 13.62 -9.62
C MET A 263 5.41 14.26 -10.11
N LEU A 264 6.31 13.48 -10.74
CA LEU A 264 7.58 14.00 -11.26
C LEU A 264 7.38 15.07 -12.34
N ILE A 265 6.44 14.85 -13.27
CA ILE A 265 6.11 15.84 -14.32
C ILE A 265 5.59 17.15 -13.70
N LEU A 266 4.71 17.06 -12.71
CA LEU A 266 4.16 18.24 -12.03
C LEU A 266 5.21 18.96 -11.18
N GLU A 267 6.12 18.21 -10.56
CA GLU A 267 7.27 18.76 -9.82
C GLU A 267 8.22 19.51 -10.76
N ASP A 268 8.63 18.89 -11.87
CA ASP A 268 9.49 19.51 -12.90
C ASP A 268 8.83 20.77 -13.50
N ALA A 269 7.50 20.75 -13.64
CA ALA A 269 6.71 21.90 -14.06
C ALA A 269 6.45 22.93 -12.94
N THR A 270 7.00 22.73 -11.73
CA THR A 270 6.83 23.60 -10.55
C THR A 270 5.38 23.81 -10.11
N ARG A 271 4.47 22.89 -10.50
CA ARG A 271 3.04 22.94 -10.16
C ARG A 271 2.73 22.36 -8.78
N ILE A 272 3.60 21.49 -8.29
CA ILE A 272 3.56 20.94 -6.94
C ILE A 272 4.94 21.08 -6.30
N GLY A 273 4.99 21.17 -4.97
CA GLY A 273 6.25 21.20 -4.23
C GLY A 273 6.90 19.83 -4.11
N PHE A 274 8.22 19.81 -3.92
CA PHE A 274 8.99 18.60 -3.63
C PHE A 274 8.58 17.99 -2.28
N THR A 275 8.12 16.74 -2.29
CA THR A 275 7.81 15.98 -1.07
C THR A 275 8.73 14.76 -0.96
N HIS A 276 9.95 14.94 -0.45
CA HIS A 276 10.79 13.80 -0.06
C HIS A 276 10.47 13.37 1.37
N LYS A 277 10.02 12.12 1.55
CA LYS A 277 9.66 11.52 2.86
C LYS A 277 8.77 12.47 3.70
N GLY A 278 7.64 12.91 3.15
CA GLY A 278 6.78 13.95 3.75
C GLY A 278 5.30 13.84 3.36
N ALA A 279 4.52 14.83 3.78
CA ALA A 279 3.06 14.88 3.62
C ALA A 279 2.64 14.70 2.15
N THR A 280 1.86 13.66 1.88
CA THR A 280 1.27 13.30 0.58
C THR A 280 0.11 14.22 0.17
N GLY A 281 0.08 15.44 0.70
CA GLY A 281 -0.96 16.42 0.39
C GLY A 281 -1.04 16.75 -1.10
N GLU A 282 0.11 16.85 -1.78
CA GLU A 282 0.15 17.09 -3.24
C GLU A 282 -0.31 15.86 -4.03
N LEU A 283 0.06 14.65 -3.62
CA LEU A 283 -0.44 13.41 -4.23
C LEU A 283 -1.96 13.29 -4.10
N ARG A 284 -2.51 13.72 -2.97
CA ARG A 284 -3.95 13.75 -2.73
C ARG A 284 -4.65 14.68 -3.72
N LYS A 285 -4.11 15.88 -3.97
CA LYS A 285 -4.66 16.81 -4.97
C LYS A 285 -4.71 16.20 -6.38
N ILE A 286 -3.68 15.43 -6.76
CA ILE A 286 -3.66 14.68 -8.04
C ILE A 286 -4.84 13.70 -8.10
N ILE A 287 -5.04 12.90 -7.05
CA ILE A 287 -6.12 11.91 -6.99
C ILE A 287 -7.51 12.56 -6.89
N GLU A 288 -7.63 13.72 -6.24
CA GLU A 288 -8.89 14.46 -6.11
C GLU A 288 -9.32 15.18 -7.40
N GLY A 289 -8.43 15.29 -8.39
CA GLY A 289 -8.74 15.88 -9.68
C GLY A 289 -8.36 17.35 -9.85
N ASP A 290 -7.61 17.95 -8.91
CA ASP A 290 -7.13 19.34 -9.01
C ASP A 290 -6.29 19.58 -10.28
N PHE A 291 -5.74 18.51 -10.85
CA PHE A 291 -4.91 18.53 -12.05
C PHE A 291 -5.60 17.94 -13.29
N GLY A 292 -6.84 17.45 -13.17
CA GLY A 292 -7.62 16.87 -14.27
C GLY A 292 -8.53 15.72 -13.84
N MET A 293 -9.70 15.63 -14.48
CA MET A 293 -10.65 14.53 -14.26
C MET A 293 -10.12 13.18 -14.75
N ASP A 294 -9.23 13.18 -15.75
CA ASP A 294 -8.53 11.99 -16.21
C ASP A 294 -7.71 11.32 -15.10
N LEU A 295 -7.06 12.12 -14.26
CA LEU A 295 -6.31 11.67 -13.08
C LEU A 295 -7.26 11.13 -12.02
N GLN A 296 -8.30 11.89 -11.68
CA GLN A 296 -9.29 11.52 -10.68
C GLN A 296 -9.94 10.18 -11.02
N TYR A 297 -10.42 10.03 -12.25
CA TYR A 297 -11.14 8.83 -12.67
C TYR A 297 -10.19 7.70 -13.07
N GLY A 298 -9.06 7.98 -13.71
CA GLY A 298 -8.09 6.96 -14.12
C GLY A 298 -7.38 6.29 -12.93
N LEU A 299 -7.21 7.02 -11.82
CA LEU A 299 -6.61 6.51 -10.59
C LEU A 299 -7.66 5.98 -9.59
N MET A 300 -8.95 5.98 -9.92
CA MET A 300 -9.97 5.47 -9.01
C MET A 300 -9.97 3.92 -8.95
N PRO A 301 -10.45 3.33 -7.85
CA PRO A 301 -10.59 1.88 -7.77
C PRO A 301 -11.67 1.38 -8.72
N ARG A 302 -11.57 0.13 -9.16
CA ARG A 302 -12.63 -0.53 -9.93
C ARG A 302 -13.70 -1.08 -8.97
N TRP A 303 -14.95 -0.95 -9.40
CA TRP A 303 -16.15 -1.42 -8.70
C TRP A 303 -16.75 -2.58 -9.46
N ALA A 304 -17.38 -3.51 -8.75
CA ALA A 304 -18.12 -4.62 -9.33
C ALA A 304 -19.37 -4.93 -8.52
N LEU A 305 -20.37 -5.49 -9.19
CA LEU A 305 -21.53 -6.05 -8.51
C LEU A 305 -21.14 -7.34 -7.79
N VAL A 306 -21.62 -7.49 -6.56
CA VAL A 306 -21.44 -8.72 -5.77
C VAL A 306 -22.33 -9.84 -6.32
N LYS A 307 -23.53 -9.47 -6.78
CA LYS A 307 -24.54 -10.39 -7.32
C LYS A 307 -24.66 -10.19 -8.84
N PRO A 308 -25.22 -11.16 -9.58
CA PRO A 308 -25.55 -10.98 -10.98
C PRO A 308 -26.41 -9.72 -11.22
N ALA A 309 -26.27 -9.12 -12.40
CA ALA A 309 -26.95 -7.87 -12.74
C ALA A 309 -28.48 -7.93 -12.58
N HIS A 310 -29.09 -9.07 -12.90
CA HIS A 310 -30.54 -9.27 -12.78
C HIS A 310 -31.05 -9.35 -11.33
N GLU A 311 -30.17 -9.63 -10.36
CA GLU A 311 -30.48 -9.68 -8.92
C GLU A 311 -30.11 -8.38 -8.18
N SER A 312 -29.37 -7.49 -8.83
CA SER A 312 -28.92 -6.23 -8.24
C SER A 312 -29.97 -5.13 -8.43
N THR A 313 -29.94 -4.09 -7.61
CA THR A 313 -30.75 -2.88 -7.83
C THR A 313 -30.24 -2.12 -9.05
N GLU A 314 -31.14 -1.35 -9.66
CA GLU A 314 -30.79 -0.44 -10.75
C GLU A 314 -29.76 0.59 -10.32
N ALA A 315 -29.88 1.12 -9.09
CA ALA A 315 -28.93 2.08 -8.53
C ALA A 315 -27.52 1.49 -8.44
N ALA A 316 -27.37 0.25 -7.98
CA ALA A 316 -26.08 -0.43 -7.92
C ALA A 316 -25.49 -0.69 -9.30
N ARG A 317 -26.30 -1.19 -10.25
CA ARG A 317 -25.88 -1.39 -11.64
C ARG A 317 -25.38 -0.10 -12.26
N ARG A 318 -26.15 0.98 -12.12
CA ARG A 318 -25.83 2.30 -12.68
C ARG A 318 -24.55 2.87 -12.07
N LEU A 319 -24.38 2.78 -10.75
CA LEU A 319 -23.17 3.24 -10.07
C LEU A 319 -21.92 2.52 -10.59
N VAL A 320 -21.97 1.18 -10.65
CA VAL A 320 -20.84 0.36 -11.11
C VAL A 320 -20.51 0.65 -12.57
N ALA A 321 -21.53 0.72 -13.44
CA ALA A 321 -21.34 1.00 -14.86
C ALA A 321 -20.75 2.40 -15.11
N ASN A 322 -21.32 3.44 -14.48
CA ASN A 322 -20.86 4.81 -14.63
C ASN A 322 -19.43 4.99 -14.13
N ARG A 323 -19.10 4.41 -12.98
CA ARG A 323 -17.71 4.40 -12.47
C ARG A 323 -16.78 3.60 -13.39
N GLY A 324 -17.23 2.48 -13.95
CA GLY A 324 -16.47 1.73 -14.94
C GLY A 324 -16.12 2.56 -16.17
N ILE A 325 -17.12 3.23 -16.77
CA ILE A 325 -16.96 4.07 -17.96
C ILE A 325 -15.95 5.21 -17.72
N LEU A 326 -16.12 5.95 -16.62
CA LEU A 326 -15.24 7.06 -16.27
C LEU A 326 -13.81 6.58 -15.99
N ARG A 327 -13.67 5.45 -15.31
CA ARG A 327 -12.36 4.88 -14.99
C ARG A 327 -11.63 4.44 -16.25
N ASP A 328 -12.33 3.72 -17.13
CA ASP A 328 -11.73 3.18 -18.35
C ASP A 328 -11.34 4.31 -19.32
N TRP A 329 -12.14 5.37 -19.39
CA TRP A 329 -11.76 6.60 -20.08
C TRP A 329 -10.51 7.22 -19.47
N GLY A 330 -10.52 7.54 -18.17
CA GLY A 330 -9.41 8.21 -17.49
C GLY A 330 -8.12 7.41 -17.61
N LEU A 331 -8.17 6.10 -17.32
CA LEU A 331 -7.00 5.23 -17.43
C LEU A 331 -6.52 5.11 -18.88
N GLY A 332 -7.43 5.11 -19.86
CA GLY A 332 -7.09 5.16 -21.28
C GLY A 332 -6.36 6.45 -21.69
N VAL A 333 -6.80 7.61 -21.17
CA VAL A 333 -6.11 8.89 -21.36
C VAL A 333 -4.69 8.82 -20.77
N LEU A 334 -4.56 8.38 -19.51
CA LEU A 334 -3.27 8.30 -18.83
C LEU A 334 -2.29 7.35 -19.52
N ARG A 335 -2.76 6.19 -20.01
CA ARG A 335 -1.95 5.24 -20.79
C ARG A 335 -1.45 5.80 -22.11
N SER A 336 -2.21 6.71 -22.72
CA SER A 336 -1.82 7.37 -23.97
C SER A 336 -0.81 8.50 -23.76
N GLY A 337 -0.47 8.84 -22.51
CA GLY A 337 0.40 9.98 -22.19
C GLY A 337 -0.23 11.35 -22.48
N ARG A 338 -1.55 11.39 -22.73
CA ARG A 338 -2.31 12.62 -22.89
C ARG A 338 -2.80 13.12 -21.53
N VAL A 339 -3.12 14.41 -21.46
CA VAL A 339 -3.78 15.02 -20.30
C VAL A 339 -5.12 15.58 -20.77
N GLN A 340 -6.20 15.22 -20.07
CA GLN A 340 -7.55 15.73 -20.34
C GLN A 340 -8.19 16.22 -19.04
N GLN A 341 -8.36 17.53 -18.94
CA GLN A 341 -8.88 18.15 -17.74
C GLN A 341 -10.35 17.80 -17.46
N PHE A 342 -11.15 17.63 -18.52
CA PHE A 342 -12.59 17.37 -18.42
C PHE A 342 -12.97 16.09 -19.16
N VAL A 343 -14.02 15.44 -18.66
CA VAL A 343 -14.64 14.29 -19.31
C VAL A 343 -15.32 14.76 -20.61
N PRO A 344 -15.01 14.15 -21.78
CA PRO A 344 -15.66 14.46 -23.05
C PRO A 344 -17.14 14.08 -23.06
N ASP A 345 -17.93 14.80 -23.87
CA ASP A 345 -19.38 14.57 -24.01
C ASP A 345 -19.69 13.12 -24.44
N GLU A 346 -18.85 12.51 -25.28
CA GLU A 346 -19.08 11.12 -25.73
C GLU A 346 -18.99 10.11 -24.57
N VAL A 347 -18.29 10.44 -23.49
CA VAL A 347 -18.22 9.61 -22.29
C VAL A 347 -19.49 9.75 -21.46
N PHE A 348 -20.06 10.96 -21.38
CA PHE A 348 -21.36 11.18 -20.74
C PHE A 348 -22.50 10.51 -21.52
N ASP A 349 -22.48 10.58 -22.84
CA ASP A 349 -23.45 9.90 -23.70
C ASP A 349 -23.48 8.39 -23.42
N ARG A 350 -22.30 7.76 -23.31
CA ARG A 350 -22.19 6.35 -22.94
C ARG A 350 -22.78 6.03 -21.56
N MET A 351 -22.71 6.95 -20.60
CA MET A 351 -23.32 6.78 -19.28
C MET A 351 -24.85 6.84 -19.36
N THR A 352 -25.40 7.76 -20.18
CA THR A 352 -26.85 7.85 -20.38
C THR A 352 -27.42 6.66 -21.17
N GLN A 353 -26.62 6.03 -22.03
CA GLN A 353 -27.01 4.81 -22.74
C GLN A 353 -27.09 3.57 -21.82
N VAL A 354 -26.46 3.61 -20.63
CA VAL A 354 -26.67 2.58 -19.60
C VAL A 354 -28.05 2.72 -18.95
N ASP A 355 -28.69 3.90 -19.06
CA ASP A 355 -30.01 4.20 -18.52
C ASP A 355 -31.17 3.81 -19.48
N SER A 356 -30.86 3.39 -20.71
CA SER A 356 -31.83 2.97 -21.75
C SER A 356 -31.83 1.46 -21.93
#